data_AF-A0A708PSS6-F1
#
_entry.id   AF-A0A708PSS6-F1
#
_cell.length_a   1.000
_cell.length_b   1.000
_cell.length_c   1.000
_cell.angle_alpha   90.00
_cell.angle_beta   90.00
_cell.angle_gamma   90.00
#
_symmetry.space_group_name_H-M   'P 1'
#
loop_
_entity.id
_entity.type
_entity.pdbx_description
1 polymer ?
#
loop_
_entity_poly.entity_id
_entity_poly.type
_entity_poly.pdbx_seq_one_letter_code
_entity_poly.pdbx_strand_id
1 'polypeptide(L)'
;SHYLADQGFASLQEMIGLANGNIIPAEDLDRSYIVYPRINQEKCVGCGRCYISCYDGGHQAMEWDEHSRTPHCNTEKCVGCLLCGHVCPVACIDLGEVKFKKGEKEHALTL
;
A
#
# COMPACT_ATOMS: atom_id res chain seq x y z
N SER A 1 -25.22 12.14 -12.00
CA SER A 1 -23.81 12.17 -11.60
C SER A 1 -23.44 13.63 -11.35
N HIS A 2 -23.14 13.99 -10.09
CA HIS A 2 -22.71 15.34 -9.68
C HIS A 2 -21.30 15.33 -9.09
N TYR A 3 -20.43 14.48 -9.64
CA TYR A 3 -19.08 14.21 -9.12
C TYR A 3 -18.29 15.48 -8.75
N LEU A 4 -18.28 16.52 -9.60
CA LEU A 4 -17.54 17.75 -9.31
C LEU A 4 -18.02 18.41 -8.01
N ALA A 5 -19.34 18.58 -7.85
CA ALA A 5 -19.91 19.16 -6.64
C ALA A 5 -19.68 18.27 -5.41
N ASP A 6 -19.79 16.94 -5.57
CA ASP A 6 -19.55 15.97 -4.50
C ASP A 6 -18.08 15.99 -4.01
N GLN A 7 -17.15 16.34 -4.90
CA GLN A 7 -15.72 16.51 -4.60
C GLN A 7 -15.33 17.97 -4.27
N GLY A 8 -16.29 18.90 -4.24
CA GLY A 8 -16.05 20.31 -3.90
C GLY A 8 -15.48 21.19 -5.02
N PHE A 9 -15.56 20.75 -6.27
CA PHE A 9 -15.11 21.51 -7.44
C PHE A 9 -16.29 22.20 -8.15
N ALA A 10 -16.14 23.49 -8.47
CA ALA A 10 -17.12 24.28 -9.21
C ALA A 10 -16.93 24.16 -10.74
N SER A 11 -15.74 23.79 -11.20
CA SER A 11 -15.44 23.60 -12.62
C SER A 11 -14.34 22.57 -12.85
N LEU A 12 -14.26 22.05 -14.08
CA LEU A 12 -13.16 21.15 -14.47
C LEU A 12 -11.79 21.85 -14.36
N GLN A 13 -11.74 23.16 -14.62
CA GLN A 13 -10.51 23.95 -14.56
C GLN A 13 -9.85 23.93 -13.18
N GLU A 14 -10.62 23.81 -12.10
CA GLU A 14 -10.08 23.70 -10.73
C GLU A 14 -9.36 22.38 -10.47
N MET A 15 -9.66 21.34 -11.25
CA MET A 15 -9.03 20.02 -11.11
C MET A 15 -7.82 19.80 -11.99
N ILE A 16 -7.78 20.47 -13.16
CA ILE A 16 -6.74 20.24 -14.17
C ILE A 16 -5.36 20.56 -13.57
N GLY A 17 -4.50 19.55 -13.51
CA GLY A 17 -3.10 19.70 -13.11
C GLY A 17 -2.83 19.66 -11.62
N LEU A 18 -3.82 19.49 -10.74
CA LEU A 18 -3.61 19.42 -9.28
C LEU A 18 -2.55 18.37 -8.87
N ALA A 19 -2.50 17.23 -9.57
CA ALA A 19 -1.56 16.16 -9.28
C ALA A 19 -0.15 16.37 -9.86
N ASN A 20 0.04 17.35 -10.76
CA ASN A 20 1.32 17.53 -11.45
C ASN A 20 2.47 17.87 -10.50
N GLY A 21 2.16 18.53 -9.37
CA GLY A 21 3.15 18.84 -8.32
C GLY A 21 3.69 17.61 -7.58
N ASN A 22 3.05 16.45 -7.69
CA ASN A 22 3.50 15.20 -7.08
C ASN A 22 4.47 14.41 -7.98
N ILE A 23 4.66 14.84 -9.23
CA ILE A 23 5.59 14.19 -10.17
C ILE A 23 7.00 14.71 -9.88
N ILE A 24 7.88 13.81 -9.46
CA ILE A 24 9.27 14.11 -9.15
C ILE A 24 10.22 13.15 -9.88
N PRO A 25 11.49 13.53 -10.09
CA PRO A 25 12.53 12.63 -10.57
C PRO A 25 12.68 11.39 -9.67
N ALA A 26 13.17 10.29 -10.24
CA ALA A 26 13.26 9.02 -9.52
C ALA A 26 14.31 9.05 -8.39
N GLU A 27 15.31 9.93 -8.48
CA GLU A 27 16.32 10.22 -7.46
C GLU A 27 15.76 10.93 -6.23
N ASP A 28 14.67 11.69 -6.39
CA ASP A 28 14.03 12.45 -5.32
C ASP A 28 12.95 11.65 -4.58
N LEU A 29 12.63 10.44 -5.06
CA LEU A 29 11.75 9.51 -4.34
C LEU A 29 12.38 9.12 -3.01
N ASP A 30 11.68 9.43 -1.92
CA ASP A 30 12.10 9.01 -0.59
C ASP A 30 12.02 7.48 -0.46
N ARG A 31 13.20 6.87 -0.33
CA ARG A 31 13.38 5.43 -0.13
C ARG A 31 13.94 5.12 1.26
N SER A 32 13.93 6.08 2.18
CA SER A 32 14.51 5.96 3.51
C SER A 32 13.68 5.07 4.45
N TYR A 33 12.43 4.77 4.10
CA TYR A 33 11.52 3.97 4.91
C TYR A 33 10.84 2.85 4.13
N ILE A 34 10.15 1.98 4.86
CA ILE A 34 9.29 0.90 4.38
C ILE A 34 7.92 1.10 5.02
N VAL A 35 6.84 0.99 4.25
CA VAL A 35 5.48 0.90 4.77
C VAL A 35 5.03 -0.55 4.69
N TYR A 36 4.79 -1.17 5.83
CA TYR A 36 4.30 -2.54 5.89
C TYR A 36 2.78 -2.59 5.69
N PRO A 37 2.25 -3.66 5.05
CA PRO A 37 0.81 -3.81 4.88
C PRO A 37 0.12 -4.09 6.23
N ARG A 38 -0.96 -3.36 6.53
CA ARG A 38 -1.87 -3.66 7.63
C ARG A 38 -3.04 -4.46 7.11
N ILE A 39 -3.20 -5.69 7.59
CA ILE A 39 -4.26 -6.61 7.15
C ILE A 39 -5.42 -6.55 8.16
N ASN A 40 -6.60 -6.15 7.71
CA ASN A 40 -7.84 -6.28 8.47
C ASN A 40 -8.38 -7.71 8.32
N GLN A 41 -8.21 -8.52 9.36
CA GLN A 41 -8.61 -9.93 9.37
C GLN A 41 -10.14 -10.11 9.37
N GLU A 42 -10.91 -9.16 9.92
CA GLU A 42 -12.38 -9.23 9.92
C GLU A 42 -12.98 -9.03 8.52
N LYS A 43 -12.33 -8.21 7.69
CA LYS A 43 -12.71 -8.02 6.28
C LYS A 43 -12.15 -9.10 5.35
N CYS A 44 -11.19 -9.89 5.80
CA CYS A 44 -10.52 -10.88 4.96
C CYS A 44 -11.49 -12.01 4.59
N VAL A 45 -11.58 -12.31 3.29
CA VAL A 45 -12.42 -13.40 2.76
C VAL A 45 -11.64 -14.69 2.49
N GLY A 46 -10.39 -14.79 2.96
CA GLY A 46 -9.57 -15.99 2.87
C GLY A 46 -9.28 -16.47 1.43
N CYS A 47 -9.15 -15.54 0.48
CA CYS A 47 -8.95 -15.87 -0.94
C CYS A 47 -7.52 -16.24 -1.33
N GLY A 48 -6.51 -15.95 -0.50
CA GLY A 48 -5.10 -16.28 -0.76
C GLY A 48 -4.38 -15.47 -1.84
N ARG A 49 -5.04 -14.53 -2.53
CA ARG A 49 -4.42 -13.77 -3.64
C ARG A 49 -3.20 -12.95 -3.22
N CYS A 50 -3.23 -12.38 -2.02
CA CYS A 50 -2.11 -11.64 -1.44
C CYS A 50 -0.90 -12.54 -1.16
N TYR A 51 -1.14 -13.77 -0.70
CA TYR A 51 -0.11 -14.80 -0.53
C TYR A 51 0.52 -15.19 -1.87
N ILE A 52 -0.30 -15.64 -2.84
CA ILE A 52 0.15 -16.08 -4.17
C ILE A 52 0.92 -14.96 -4.88
N SER A 53 0.40 -13.74 -4.86
CA SER A 53 1.04 -12.59 -5.52
C SER A 53 2.41 -12.26 -4.91
N CYS A 54 2.56 -12.39 -3.59
CA CYS A 54 3.85 -12.16 -2.95
C CYS A 54 4.82 -13.32 -3.18
N TYR A 55 4.31 -14.54 -3.28
CA TYR A 55 5.08 -15.75 -3.51
C TYR A 55 5.66 -15.81 -4.92
N ASP A 56 4.82 -15.64 -5.95
CA ASP A 56 5.23 -15.78 -7.36
C ASP A 56 5.84 -14.50 -7.96
N GLY A 57 5.37 -13.31 -7.53
CA GLY A 57 5.70 -12.03 -8.15
C GLY A 57 6.32 -11.00 -7.21
N GLY A 58 6.63 -11.38 -5.97
CA GLY A 58 7.13 -10.47 -4.94
C GLY A 58 8.36 -11.03 -4.21
N HIS A 59 8.32 -10.96 -2.88
CA HIS A 59 9.45 -11.24 -2.00
C HIS A 59 9.18 -12.37 -1.00
N GLN A 60 8.17 -13.22 -1.26
CA GLN A 60 7.83 -14.38 -0.42
C GLN A 60 7.68 -14.01 1.07
N ALA A 61 7.14 -12.81 1.32
CA ALA A 61 6.99 -12.21 2.65
C ALA A 61 5.59 -12.38 3.23
N MET A 62 4.60 -12.74 2.41
CA MET A 62 3.29 -13.13 2.91
C MET A 62 3.34 -14.61 3.26
N GLU A 63 3.07 -14.94 4.51
CA GLU A 63 2.88 -16.28 5.04
C GLU A 63 1.38 -16.61 5.07
N TRP A 64 1.03 -17.89 4.97
CA TRP A 64 -0.35 -18.35 4.86
C TRP A 64 -0.64 -19.44 5.89
N ASP A 65 -1.68 -19.24 6.68
CA ASP A 65 -2.22 -20.24 7.58
C ASP A 65 -3.34 -21.01 6.86
N GLU A 66 -3.11 -22.29 6.57
CA GLU A 66 -4.07 -23.15 5.88
C GLU A 66 -5.32 -23.47 6.71
N HIS A 67 -5.22 -23.43 8.04
CA HIS A 67 -6.35 -23.74 8.93
C HIS A 67 -7.30 -22.54 9.05
N SER A 68 -6.75 -21.37 9.35
CA SER A 68 -7.57 -20.14 9.47
C SER A 68 -7.85 -19.49 8.12
N ARG A 69 -7.12 -19.89 7.05
CA ARG A 69 -7.13 -19.26 5.73
C ARG A 69 -6.84 -17.76 5.80
N THR A 70 -5.91 -17.38 6.66
CA THR A 70 -5.52 -15.99 6.87
C THR A 70 -4.06 -15.75 6.47
N PRO A 71 -3.76 -14.57 5.89
CA PRO A 71 -2.40 -14.20 5.57
C PRO A 71 -1.72 -13.44 6.74
N HIS A 72 -0.42 -13.64 6.88
CA HIS A 72 0.45 -12.91 7.81
C HIS A 72 1.62 -12.29 7.04
N CYS A 73 2.05 -11.06 7.38
CA CYS A 73 3.19 -10.43 6.72
C CYS A 73 4.45 -10.59 7.57
N ASN A 74 5.44 -11.33 7.06
CA ASN A 74 6.78 -11.40 7.63
C ASN A 74 7.54 -10.11 7.32
N THR A 75 7.68 -9.24 8.32
CA THR A 75 8.31 -7.91 8.16
C THR A 75 9.81 -7.97 7.92
N GLU A 76 10.48 -9.09 8.21
CA GLU A 76 11.92 -9.25 7.91
C GLU A 76 12.17 -9.46 6.41
N LYS A 77 11.20 -10.03 5.70
CA LYS A 77 11.26 -10.27 4.24
C LYS A 77 10.54 -9.19 3.43
N CYS A 78 9.56 -8.52 4.02
CA CYS A 78 8.73 -7.56 3.32
C CYS A 78 9.51 -6.29 2.97
N VAL A 79 9.41 -5.85 1.72
CA VAL A 79 10.06 -4.62 1.23
C VAL A 79 9.08 -3.45 1.05
N GLY A 80 7.80 -3.63 1.41
CA GLY A 80 6.77 -2.60 1.30
C GLY A 80 6.31 -2.30 -0.14
N CYS A 81 6.36 -3.26 -1.05
CA CYS A 81 5.89 -3.05 -2.43
C CYS A 81 4.35 -2.91 -2.55
N LEU A 82 3.60 -3.30 -1.52
CA LEU A 82 2.14 -3.20 -1.40
C LEU A 82 1.31 -3.88 -2.50
N LEU A 83 1.93 -4.70 -3.35
CA LEU A 83 1.22 -5.48 -4.37
C LEU A 83 0.12 -6.37 -3.77
N CYS A 84 0.35 -6.90 -2.55
CA CYS A 84 -0.65 -7.67 -1.81
C CYS A 84 -1.95 -6.89 -1.58
N GLY A 85 -1.87 -5.58 -1.33
CA GLY A 85 -3.05 -4.72 -1.18
C GLY A 85 -3.77 -4.48 -2.50
N HIS A 86 -3.02 -4.25 -3.58
CA HIS A 86 -3.59 -4.04 -4.91
C HIS A 86 -4.35 -5.26 -5.45
N VAL A 87 -3.92 -6.48 -5.12
CA VAL A 87 -4.61 -7.71 -5.58
C VAL A 87 -5.76 -8.15 -4.67
N CYS A 88 -5.93 -7.51 -3.51
CA CYS A 88 -6.97 -7.87 -2.55
C CYS A 88 -8.37 -7.50 -3.11
N PRO A 89 -9.27 -8.47 -3.32
CA PRO A 89 -10.57 -8.21 -3.96
C PRO A 89 -11.54 -7.42 -3.07
N VAL A 90 -11.27 -7.34 -1.76
CA VAL A 90 -12.13 -6.69 -0.76
C VAL A 90 -11.43 -5.52 -0.07
N ALA A 91 -10.28 -5.09 -0.59
CA ALA A 91 -9.48 -3.99 -0.05
C ALA A 91 -9.30 -4.07 1.49
N CYS A 92 -9.01 -5.27 2.01
CA CYS A 92 -8.77 -5.45 3.45
C CYS A 92 -7.32 -5.15 3.89
N ILE A 93 -6.45 -4.72 2.97
CA ILE A 93 -5.04 -4.44 3.24
C ILE A 93 -4.79 -2.96 2.95
N ASP A 94 -4.38 -2.23 3.98
CA ASP A 94 -4.06 -0.80 3.93
C ASP A 94 -2.57 -0.55 4.21
N LEU A 95 -2.16 0.73 4.11
CA LEU A 95 -0.90 1.21 4.68
C LEU A 95 -0.89 0.99 6.21
N GLY A 96 0.17 0.37 6.69
CA GLY A 96 0.37 0.03 8.10
C GLY A 96 1.56 0.76 8.71
N GLU A 97 2.35 0.01 9.49
CA GLU A 97 3.53 0.54 10.17
C GLU A 97 4.56 1.07 9.18
N VAL A 98 5.05 2.26 9.46
CA VAL A 98 6.17 2.88 8.76
C VAL A 98 7.44 2.60 9.56
N LYS A 99 8.48 2.09 8.90
CA LYS A 99 9.78 1.84 9.52
C LYS A 99 10.91 2.41 8.67
N PHE A 100 11.69 3.31 9.25
CA PHE A 100 12.91 3.81 8.62
C PHE A 100 13.98 2.72 8.53
N LYS A 101 14.71 2.71 7.41
CA LYS A 101 15.80 1.77 7.15
C LYS A 101 16.97 2.10 8.07
N LYS A 102 17.78 1.08 8.35
CA LYS A 102 18.94 1.21 9.24
C LYS A 102 19.90 2.28 8.70
N GLY A 103 20.17 3.30 9.50
CA GLY A 103 21.10 4.40 9.16
C GLY A 103 20.43 5.63 8.57
N GLU A 104 19.14 5.56 8.25
CA GLU A 104 18.36 6.71 7.78
C GLU A 104 17.86 7.57 8.95
N LYS A 105 17.65 8.86 8.68
CA LYS A 105 17.09 9.80 9.66
C LYS A 105 15.58 9.88 9.51
N GLU A 106 14.88 9.75 10.63
CA GLU A 106 13.44 9.98 10.67
C GLU A 106 13.11 11.42 10.30
N HIS A 107 12.03 11.59 9.55
CA HIS A 107 11.51 12.89 9.13
C HIS A 107 10.02 12.79 8.84
N ALA A 108 9.38 13.94 8.65
CA ALA A 108 7.96 14.01 8.33
C ALA A 108 7.70 13.39 6.95
N LEU A 109 6.74 12.47 6.89
CA LEU A 109 6.34 11.81 5.65
C LEU A 109 5.04 12.39 5.13
N THR A 110 4.93 12.45 3.80
CA THR A 110 3.69 12.77 3.11
C THR A 110 3.15 11.48 2.49
N LEU A 111 2.35 10.74 3.26
CA LEU A 111 1.72 9.47 2.87
C LEU A 111 0.25 9.66 2.48
#